data_AF-A0A318I4U6-F1
#
_entry.id   AF-A0A318I4U6-F1
#
_cell.length_a   1.000
_cell.length_b   1.000
_cell.length_c   1.000
_cell.angle_alpha   90.00
_cell.angle_beta   90.00
_cell.angle_gamma   90.00
#
_symmetry.space_group_name_H-M   'P 1'
#
loop_
_entity.id
_entity.type
_entity.pdbx_description
1 polymer ?
#
loop_
_entity_poly.entity_id
_entity_poly.type
_entity_poly.pdbx_seq_one_letter_code
_entity_poly.pdbx_strand_id
1 'polypeptide(L)'
;MQLLGIGSRINHSEYGKGVVTNVTSKHYWVTFIDKGLETIDLDSNFEVVEAVEDEVDTISFSEVEQSLISILRRWSDASSITPIADKWKGGSLVLKPGDSNLSEKEIPMDTFFHKIVMVRDRIRVMEQKINSSKNLDDQEKVDLQQYITRIYGSLTTFNVLFKNQSDNFVGERTK
;
A
#
# COMPACT_ATOMS: atom_id res chain seq x y z
N MET A 1 -4.37 31.60 -22.71
CA MET A 1 -5.67 31.13 -23.22
C MET A 1 -6.35 30.40 -22.08
N GLN A 2 -7.54 30.83 -21.69
CA GLN A 2 -8.27 30.21 -20.57
C GLN A 2 -8.91 28.91 -21.09
N LEU A 3 -8.63 27.79 -20.43
CA LEU A 3 -9.18 26.49 -20.81
C LEU A 3 -10.65 26.42 -20.42
N LEU A 4 -11.49 25.89 -21.30
CA LEU A 4 -12.91 25.65 -21.00
C LEU A 4 -13.05 24.48 -20.03
N GLY A 5 -13.85 24.64 -18.98
CA GLY A 5 -14.19 23.56 -18.05
C GLY A 5 -15.16 22.55 -18.66
N ILE A 6 -15.23 21.37 -18.05
CA ILE A 6 -16.21 20.33 -18.40
C ILE A 6 -17.62 20.88 -18.20
N GLY A 7 -18.50 20.67 -19.18
CA GLY A 7 -19.85 21.24 -19.22
C GLY A 7 -19.97 22.49 -20.10
N SER A 8 -18.85 23.08 -20.53
CA SER A 8 -18.85 24.21 -21.48
C SER A 8 -19.53 23.84 -22.79
N ARG A 9 -20.26 24.78 -23.39
CA ARG A 9 -20.94 24.62 -24.68
C ARG A 9 -20.22 25.41 -25.76
N ILE A 10 -19.93 24.75 -26.87
CA ILE A 10 -19.25 25.34 -28.01
C ILE A 10 -20.02 25.10 -29.30
N ASN A 11 -19.73 25.90 -30.31
CA ASN A 11 -20.20 25.74 -31.67
C ASN A 11 -18.99 25.65 -32.61
N HIS A 12 -18.69 24.44 -33.06
CA HIS A 12 -17.58 24.17 -33.97
C HIS A 12 -18.04 24.33 -35.43
N SER A 13 -17.19 24.92 -36.27
CA SER A 13 -17.51 25.19 -37.68
C SER A 13 -17.87 23.94 -38.48
N GLU A 14 -17.21 22.81 -38.19
CA GLU A 14 -17.41 21.54 -38.90
C GLU A 14 -18.41 20.58 -38.24
N TYR A 15 -18.53 20.61 -36.91
CA TYR A 15 -19.29 19.61 -36.14
C TYR A 15 -20.57 20.18 -35.50
N GLY A 16 -20.75 21.50 -35.57
CA GLY A 16 -21.91 22.19 -35.00
C GLY A 16 -21.82 22.34 -33.48
N LYS A 17 -22.99 22.36 -32.83
CA LYS A 17 -23.09 22.59 -31.38
C LYS A 17 -22.75 21.34 -30.59
N GLY A 18 -21.91 21.50 -29.57
CA GLY A 18 -21.47 20.41 -28.70
C GLY A 18 -21.17 20.84 -27.28
N VAL A 19 -21.06 19.85 -26.40
CA VAL A 19 -20.74 20.04 -24.97
C VAL A 19 -19.39 19.39 -24.67
N VAL A 20 -18.51 20.13 -24.01
CA VAL A 20 -17.21 19.64 -23.54
C VAL A 20 -17.44 18.64 -22.41
N THR A 21 -17.03 17.39 -22.62
CA THR A 21 -17.21 16.31 -21.64
C THR A 21 -15.90 15.92 -20.95
N ASN A 22 -14.75 16.22 -21.55
CA ASN A 22 -13.43 16.01 -20.95
C ASN A 22 -12.41 16.99 -21.55
N VAL A 23 -11.35 17.27 -20.80
CA VAL A 23 -10.27 18.18 -21.20
C VAL A 23 -8.94 17.53 -20.84
N THR A 24 -8.02 17.50 -21.80
CA THR A 24 -6.64 17.07 -21.57
C THR A 24 -5.69 18.23 -21.82
N SER A 25 -4.38 18.05 -21.57
CA SER A 25 -3.38 19.08 -21.84
C SER A 25 -3.23 19.44 -23.33
N LYS A 26 -3.88 18.72 -24.24
CA LYS A 26 -3.75 18.90 -25.70
C LYS A 26 -5.07 18.94 -26.48
N HIS A 27 -6.15 18.34 -25.96
CA HIS A 27 -7.42 18.23 -26.69
C HIS A 27 -8.63 18.42 -25.79
N TYR A 28 -9.73 18.89 -26.39
CA TYR A 28 -11.08 18.80 -25.88
C TYR A 28 -11.79 17.56 -26.41
N TRP A 29 -12.55 16.91 -25.54
CA TRP A 29 -13.49 15.85 -25.92
C TRP A 29 -14.88 16.44 -25.88
N VAL A 30 -15.53 16.52 -27.04
CA VAL A 30 -16.79 17.24 -27.22
C VAL A 30 -17.83 16.29 -27.79
N THR A 31 -18.97 16.19 -27.11
CA THR A 31 -20.12 15.47 -27.64
C THR A 31 -20.97 16.45 -28.44
N PHE A 32 -20.95 16.30 -29.76
CA PHE A 32 -21.76 17.08 -30.71
C PHE A 32 -23.12 16.44 -30.92
N ILE A 33 -24.15 17.27 -31.12
CA ILE A 33 -25.55 16.83 -31.22
C ILE A 33 -25.75 15.79 -32.34
N ASP A 34 -25.16 16.03 -33.51
CA ASP A 34 -25.39 15.18 -34.70
C ASP A 34 -24.29 14.13 -34.94
N LYS A 35 -23.08 14.38 -34.43
CA LYS A 35 -21.87 13.58 -34.73
C LYS A 35 -21.44 12.67 -33.58
N GLY A 36 -21.96 12.90 -32.36
CA GLY A 36 -21.52 12.18 -31.17
C GLY A 36 -20.18 12.71 -30.64
N LEU A 37 -19.41 11.83 -29.99
CA LEU A 37 -18.16 12.21 -29.33
C LEU A 37 -17.02 12.38 -30.33
N GLU A 38 -16.45 13.58 -30.38
CA GLU A 38 -15.29 13.90 -31.21
C GLU A 38 -14.18 14.53 -30.36
N THR A 39 -12.94 14.39 -30.83
CA THR A 39 -11.75 14.98 -30.20
C THR A 39 -11.25 16.14 -31.04
N ILE A 40 -11.14 17.32 -30.45
CA ILE A 40 -10.68 18.53 -31.13
C ILE A 40 -9.47 19.14 -30.40
N ASP A 41 -8.59 19.80 -31.14
CA ASP A 41 -7.43 20.48 -30.55
C ASP A 41 -7.86 21.70 -29.71
N LEU A 42 -7.05 22.07 -28.72
CA LEU A 42 -7.34 23.22 -27.85
C LEU A 42 -7.34 24.56 -28.59
N ASP A 43 -6.64 24.66 -29.73
CA ASP A 43 -6.54 25.82 -30.60
C ASP A 43 -7.45 25.73 -31.84
N SER A 44 -8.34 24.74 -31.89
CA SER A 44 -9.33 24.62 -32.95
C SER A 44 -10.28 25.84 -32.98
N ASN A 45 -10.75 26.19 -34.18
CA ASN A 45 -11.64 27.34 -34.37
C ASN A 45 -13.08 26.96 -34.02
N PHE A 46 -13.56 27.43 -32.87
CA PHE A 46 -14.95 27.31 -32.44
C PHE A 46 -15.41 28.57 -31.71
N GLU A 47 -16.73 28.79 -31.70
CA GLU A 47 -17.37 29.83 -30.92
C GLU A 47 -17.78 29.27 -29.55
N VAL A 48 -17.47 29.98 -28.47
CA VAL A 48 -17.88 29.60 -27.12
C VAL A 48 -19.29 30.15 -26.87
N VAL A 49 -20.25 29.25 -26.71
CA VAL A 49 -21.65 29.60 -26.43
C VAL A 49 -21.86 29.82 -24.93
N GLU A 50 -21.24 28.98 -24.10
CA GLU A 50 -21.31 29.05 -22.65
C GLU A 50 -20.00 28.49 -22.09
N ALA A 51 -19.23 29.34 -21.39
CA ALA A 51 -18.02 28.92 -20.70
C ALA A 51 -18.36 28.53 -19.26
N VAL A 52 -18.09 27.28 -18.92
CA VAL A 52 -18.01 26.86 -17.52
C VAL A 52 -16.55 27.00 -17.12
N GLU A 53 -16.27 27.92 -16.21
CA GLU A 53 -14.90 28.13 -15.69
C GLU A 53 -14.63 27.29 -14.43
N ASP A 54 -15.66 26.63 -13.90
CA ASP A 54 -15.53 25.82 -12.70
C ASP A 54 -14.70 24.57 -12.99
N GLU A 55 -13.62 24.42 -12.22
CA GLU A 55 -12.87 23.19 -12.07
C GLU A 55 -13.84 22.11 -11.58
N VAL A 56 -14.46 21.38 -12.51
CA VAL A 56 -15.09 20.10 -12.16
C VAL A 56 -13.94 19.23 -11.70
N ASP A 57 -13.80 19.07 -10.38
CA ASP A 57 -12.77 18.31 -9.67
C ASP A 57 -12.40 17.05 -10.46
N THR A 58 -11.46 17.21 -11.39
CA THR A 58 -10.79 16.08 -12.01
C THR A 58 -9.92 15.58 -10.90
N ILE A 59 -10.38 14.54 -10.19
CA ILE A 59 -9.63 13.89 -9.12
C ILE A 59 -8.19 13.83 -9.59
N SER A 60 -7.32 14.60 -8.95
CA SER A 60 -5.99 14.82 -9.50
C SER A 60 -5.30 13.46 -9.53
N PHE A 61 -4.52 13.16 -10.58
CA PHE A 61 -3.67 11.96 -10.54
C PHE A 61 -2.80 11.95 -9.28
N SER A 62 -2.45 13.13 -8.76
CA SER A 62 -1.77 13.27 -7.46
C SER A 62 -2.61 12.82 -6.27
N GLU A 63 -3.92 13.06 -6.24
CA GLU A 63 -4.82 12.61 -5.18
C GLU A 63 -5.07 11.09 -5.26
N VAL A 64 -5.21 10.56 -6.48
CA VAL A 64 -5.28 9.10 -6.69
C VAL A 64 -3.99 8.45 -6.24
N GLU A 65 -2.84 9.03 -6.58
CA GLU A 65 -1.51 8.58 -6.15
C GLU A 65 -1.36 8.67 -4.64
N GLN A 66 -1.76 9.78 -4.00
CA GLN A 66 -1.74 9.94 -2.54
C GLN A 66 -2.65 8.92 -1.84
N SER A 67 -3.84 8.69 -2.40
CA SER A 67 -4.77 7.68 -1.89
C SER A 67 -4.18 6.28 -2.02
N LEU A 68 -3.61 5.93 -3.17
CA LEU A 68 -2.94 4.65 -3.40
C LEU A 68 -1.73 4.48 -2.47
N ILE A 69 -0.89 5.50 -2.31
CA ILE A 69 0.23 5.52 -1.36
C ILE A 69 -0.29 5.33 0.07
N SER A 70 -1.40 5.97 0.45
CA SER A 70 -1.98 5.84 1.78
C SER A 70 -2.49 4.41 2.04
N ILE A 71 -3.12 3.79 1.04
CA ILE A 71 -3.56 2.40 1.08
C ILE A 71 -2.35 1.49 1.17
N LEU A 72 -1.35 1.66 0.31
CA LEU A 72 -0.12 0.86 0.30
C LEU A 72 0.70 1.02 1.57
N ARG A 73 0.74 2.20 2.21
CA ARG A 73 1.38 2.38 3.52
C ARG A 73 0.61 1.67 4.64
N ARG A 74 -0.72 1.80 4.65
CA ARG A 74 -1.58 1.05 5.58
C ARG A 74 -1.46 -0.46 5.40
N TRP A 75 -1.27 -0.90 4.16
CA TRP A 75 -1.07 -2.31 3.81
C TRP A 75 0.39 -2.77 3.94
N SER A 76 1.35 -1.87 3.90
CA SER A 76 2.75 -2.16 4.26
C SER A 76 2.86 -2.49 5.75
N ASP A 77 1.99 -1.93 6.59
CA ASP A 77 1.81 -2.35 7.98
C ASP A 77 0.92 -3.59 8.12
N ALA A 78 0.08 -3.88 7.12
CA ALA A 78 -0.68 -5.12 7.02
C ALA A 78 0.21 -6.24 6.44
N SER A 79 1.01 -6.83 7.34
CA SER A 79 1.82 -8.04 7.12
C SER A 79 1.21 -8.95 6.04
N SER A 80 2.03 -9.33 5.05
CA SER A 80 1.67 -10.40 4.12
C SER A 80 1.15 -11.58 4.93
N ILE A 81 -0.03 -12.10 4.55
CA ILE A 81 -0.66 -13.21 5.27
C ILE A 81 0.31 -14.39 5.23
N THR A 82 1.10 -14.51 6.30
CA THR A 82 2.14 -15.53 6.40
C THR A 82 1.41 -16.82 6.76
N PRO A 83 1.48 -17.87 5.92
CA PRO A 83 0.72 -19.08 6.18
C PRO A 83 1.35 -19.90 7.31
N ILE A 84 0.51 -20.34 8.25
CA ILE A 84 0.89 -21.29 9.28
C ILE A 84 1.07 -22.70 8.68
N ALA A 85 2.03 -23.48 9.18
CA ALA A 85 2.24 -24.85 8.76
C ALA A 85 0.99 -25.71 9.01
N ASP A 86 0.68 -26.60 8.06
CA ASP A 86 -0.61 -27.30 8.01
C ASP A 86 -0.90 -28.12 9.28
N LYS A 87 0.13 -28.64 9.95
CA LYS A 87 0.02 -29.43 11.19
C LYS A 87 -0.48 -28.65 12.41
N TRP A 88 -0.47 -27.32 12.36
CA TRP A 88 -0.87 -26.45 13.49
C TRP A 88 -2.21 -25.74 13.26
N LYS A 89 -2.82 -25.89 12.08
CA LYS A 89 -4.08 -25.25 11.73
C LYS A 89 -5.21 -25.72 12.64
N GLY A 90 -6.01 -24.78 13.15
CA GLY A 90 -7.11 -25.07 14.07
C GLY A 90 -6.68 -25.57 15.45
N GLY A 91 -5.38 -25.60 15.74
CA GLY A 91 -4.87 -25.97 17.06
C GLY A 91 -4.92 -24.83 18.06
N SER A 92 -4.47 -25.11 19.28
CA SER A 92 -4.32 -24.14 20.36
C SER A 92 -3.03 -24.36 21.16
N LEU A 93 -2.53 -23.29 21.77
CA LEU A 93 -1.45 -23.29 22.75
C LEU A 93 -2.08 -23.25 24.14
N VAL A 94 -1.79 -24.23 24.98
CA VAL A 94 -2.28 -24.31 26.36
C VAL A 94 -1.15 -23.97 27.32
N LEU A 95 -1.30 -22.88 28.07
CA LEU A 95 -0.42 -22.50 29.15
C LEU A 95 -0.94 -23.14 30.44
N LYS A 96 -0.20 -24.14 30.93
CA LYS A 96 -0.52 -24.87 32.15
C LYS A 96 0.26 -24.30 33.34
N PRO A 97 -0.42 -23.74 34.36
CA PRO A 97 0.23 -23.33 35.59
C PRO A 97 0.85 -24.53 36.33
N GLY A 98 1.97 -24.30 37.02
CA GLY A 98 2.54 -25.30 37.92
C GLY A 98 1.72 -25.52 39.20
N ASP A 99 0.88 -24.55 39.56
CA ASP A 99 -0.09 -24.65 40.65
C ASP A 99 -1.38 -25.31 40.14
N SER A 100 -1.74 -26.44 40.74
CA SER A 100 -2.94 -27.22 40.39
C SER A 100 -4.26 -26.49 40.69
N ASN A 101 -4.24 -25.40 41.45
CA ASN A 101 -5.44 -24.61 41.76
C ASN A 101 -5.76 -23.55 40.70
N LEU A 102 -4.85 -23.29 39.76
CA LEU A 102 -5.04 -22.30 38.71
C LEU A 102 -5.51 -22.94 37.42
N SER A 103 -6.39 -22.24 36.69
CA SER A 103 -6.88 -22.72 35.41
C SER A 103 -5.84 -22.60 34.30
N GLU A 104 -5.89 -23.55 33.38
CA GLU A 104 -5.12 -23.48 32.15
C GLU A 104 -5.62 -22.30 31.29
N LYS A 105 -4.68 -21.66 30.59
CA LYS A 105 -5.01 -20.60 29.63
C LYS A 105 -4.79 -21.13 28.22
N GLU A 106 -5.88 -21.25 27.48
CA GLU A 106 -5.86 -21.61 26.07
C GLU A 106 -5.74 -20.38 25.19
N ILE A 107 -4.90 -20.47 24.15
CA ILE A 107 -4.69 -19.43 23.16
C ILE A 107 -4.82 -20.08 21.77
N PRO A 108 -5.73 -19.63 20.89
CA PRO A 108 -5.81 -20.15 19.53
C PRO A 108 -4.47 -20.02 18.80
N MET A 109 -4.06 -21.08 18.10
CA MET A 109 -2.74 -21.11 17.46
C MET A 109 -2.58 -20.00 16.42
N ASP A 110 -3.63 -19.67 15.67
CA ASP A 110 -3.62 -18.56 14.71
C ASP A 110 -3.36 -17.21 15.39
N THR A 111 -3.94 -17.00 16.59
CA THR A 111 -3.72 -15.78 17.37
C THR A 111 -2.28 -15.69 17.87
N PHE A 112 -1.74 -16.80 18.36
CA PHE A 112 -0.35 -16.87 18.79
C PHE A 112 0.60 -16.64 17.62
N PHE A 113 0.39 -17.34 16.51
CA PHE A 113 1.21 -17.23 15.31
C PHE A 113 1.20 -15.82 14.71
N HIS A 114 0.03 -15.17 14.66
CA HIS A 114 -0.07 -13.79 14.23
C HIS A 114 0.80 -12.85 15.08
N LYS A 115 0.88 -13.08 16.40
CA LYS A 115 1.80 -12.32 17.28
C LYS A 115 3.27 -12.58 16.97
N ILE A 116 3.65 -13.83 16.67
CA ILE A 116 5.02 -14.18 16.25
C ILE A 116 5.38 -13.47 14.94
N VAL A 117 4.48 -13.47 13.97
CA VAL A 117 4.65 -12.75 12.68
C VAL A 117 4.82 -11.25 12.92
N MET A 118 3.99 -10.63 13.77
CA MET A 118 4.14 -9.20 14.11
C MET A 118 5.49 -8.87 14.74
N VAL A 119 6.02 -9.74 15.61
CA VAL A 119 7.36 -9.53 16.21
C VAL A 119 8.44 -9.56 15.13
N ARG A 120 8.40 -10.56 14.24
CA ARG A 120 9.31 -10.66 13.08
C ARG A 120 9.32 -9.37 12.26
N ASP A 121 8.14 -8.89 11.91
CA ASP A 121 8.00 -7.75 11.00
C ASP A 121 8.49 -6.46 11.66
N ARG A 122 8.26 -6.28 12.98
CA ARG A 122 8.82 -5.15 13.74
C ARG A 122 10.34 -5.17 13.80
N ILE A 123 10.95 -6.35 13.97
CA ILE A 123 12.41 -6.50 13.95
C ILE A 123 12.95 -6.16 12.55
N ARG A 124 12.30 -6.63 11.48
CA ARG A 124 12.66 -6.27 10.08
C ARG A 124 12.63 -4.75 9.85
N VAL A 125 11.57 -4.08 10.31
CA VAL A 125 11.48 -2.61 10.20
C VAL A 125 12.56 -1.91 11.01
N MET A 126 12.88 -2.42 12.20
CA MET A 126 13.96 -1.88 13.03
C MET A 126 15.32 -1.99 12.32
N GLU A 127 15.62 -3.14 11.73
CA GLU A 127 16.83 -3.39 10.94
C GLU A 127 16.95 -2.41 9.77
N GLN A 128 15.87 -2.21 9.00
CA GLN A 128 15.83 -1.24 7.90
C GLN A 128 16.08 0.20 8.37
N LYS A 129 15.52 0.60 9.51
CA LYS A 129 15.75 1.92 10.11
C LYS A 129 17.20 2.12 10.53
N ILE A 130 17.85 1.08 11.07
CA ILE A 130 19.27 1.12 11.43
C ILE A 130 20.13 1.26 10.16
N ASN A 131 19.86 0.46 9.14
CA ASN A 131 20.61 0.49 7.87
C ASN A 131 20.53 1.84 7.16
N SER A 132 19.34 2.47 7.18
CA SER A 132 19.08 3.75 6.54
C SER A 132 19.44 4.98 7.40
N SER A 133 19.78 4.79 8.68
CA SER A 133 20.12 5.89 9.58
C SER A 133 21.38 6.61 9.11
N LYS A 134 21.31 7.94 9.03
CA LYS A 134 22.46 8.82 8.75
C LYS A 134 23.18 9.28 10.03
N ASN A 135 22.59 9.02 11.19
CA ASN A 135 23.08 9.49 12.48
C ASN A 135 23.92 8.44 13.22
N LEU A 136 23.97 7.20 12.71
CA LEU A 136 24.78 6.13 13.26
C LEU A 136 26.03 5.97 12.40
N ASP A 137 27.18 5.81 13.05
CA ASP A 137 28.40 5.44 12.34
C ASP A 137 28.39 3.96 11.92
N ASP A 138 29.37 3.56 11.11
CA ASP A 138 29.42 2.20 10.56
C ASP A 138 29.66 1.13 11.64
N GLN A 139 30.39 1.45 12.71
CA GLN A 139 30.65 0.51 13.80
C GLN A 139 29.39 0.28 14.64
N GLU A 140 28.69 1.35 15.01
CA GLU A 140 27.43 1.28 15.73
C GLU A 140 26.37 0.50 14.96
N LYS A 141 26.29 0.71 13.64
CA LYS A 141 25.40 -0.07 12.75
C LYS A 141 25.72 -1.56 12.81
N VAL A 142 26.99 -1.92 12.71
CA VAL A 142 27.42 -3.32 12.77
C VAL A 142 27.05 -3.95 14.12
N ASP A 143 27.28 -3.27 15.22
CA ASP A 143 26.97 -3.79 16.56
C ASP A 143 25.46 -4.00 16.76
N LEU A 144 24.63 -3.07 16.29
CA LEU A 144 23.17 -3.20 16.33
C LEU A 144 22.66 -4.32 15.41
N GLN A 145 23.23 -4.46 14.21
CA GLN A 145 22.90 -5.55 13.29
C GLN A 145 23.25 -6.92 13.87
N GLN A 146 24.39 -7.05 14.56
CA GLN A 146 24.73 -8.28 15.27
C GLN A 146 23.73 -8.58 16.39
N TYR A 147 23.31 -7.57 17.14
CA TYR A 147 22.30 -7.75 18.18
C TYR A 147 20.95 -8.20 17.60
N ILE A 148 20.51 -7.60 16.49
CA ILE A 148 19.32 -8.02 15.74
C ILE A 148 19.45 -9.47 15.28
N THR A 149 20.61 -9.86 14.76
CA THR A 149 20.89 -11.24 14.33
C THR A 149 20.74 -12.24 15.48
N ARG A 150 21.18 -11.87 16.70
CA ARG A 150 20.99 -12.68 17.92
C ARG A 150 19.52 -12.75 18.34
N ILE A 151 18.76 -11.66 18.19
CA ILE A 151 17.30 -11.67 18.41
C ILE A 151 16.62 -12.64 17.44
N TYR A 152 16.96 -12.62 16.15
CA TYR A 152 16.45 -13.60 15.20
C TYR A 152 16.82 -15.03 15.61
N GLY A 153 18.05 -15.25 16.08
CA GLY A 153 18.52 -16.53 16.60
C GLY A 153 17.64 -17.09 17.71
N SER A 154 17.26 -16.26 18.69
CA SER A 154 16.42 -16.71 19.83
C SER A 154 14.98 -17.05 19.42
N LEU A 155 14.52 -16.53 18.28
CA LEU A 155 13.18 -16.79 17.74
C LEU A 155 13.12 -18.00 16.78
N THR A 156 14.27 -18.60 16.42
CA THR A 156 14.32 -19.74 15.49
C THR A 156 13.52 -20.95 15.94
N THR A 157 13.30 -21.13 17.25
CA THR A 157 12.42 -22.18 17.80
C THR A 157 11.01 -22.12 17.22
N PHE A 158 10.52 -20.94 16.88
CA PHE A 158 9.19 -20.74 16.30
C PHE A 158 9.12 -21.02 14.79
N ASN A 159 10.24 -21.32 14.12
CA ASN A 159 10.26 -21.64 12.69
C ASN A 159 9.36 -22.81 12.32
N VAL A 160 9.12 -23.74 13.27
CA VAL A 160 8.20 -24.88 13.10
C VAL A 160 6.76 -24.48 12.82
N LEU A 161 6.38 -23.23 13.11
CA LEU A 161 5.04 -22.68 12.86
C LEU A 161 4.86 -22.19 11.42
N PHE A 162 5.94 -21.86 10.71
CA PHE A 162 5.86 -21.28 9.37
C PHE A 162 5.70 -22.37 8.31
N LYS A 163 4.83 -22.14 7.32
CA LYS A 163 4.68 -23.04 6.17
C LYS A 163 5.85 -22.93 5.20
N ASN A 164 6.35 -21.72 4.96
CA ASN A 164 7.43 -21.46 4.00
C ASN A 164 8.75 -21.16 4.73
N GLN A 165 9.85 -21.71 4.22
CA GLN A 165 11.18 -21.45 4.80
C GLN A 165 11.65 -20.00 4.60
N SER A 166 11.16 -19.31 3.56
CA SER A 166 11.45 -17.88 3.32
C SER A 166 10.92 -16.97 4.43
N ASP A 167 9.96 -17.44 5.20
CA ASP A 167 9.33 -16.70 6.28
C ASP A 167 10.00 -16.89 7.64
N ASN A 168 10.95 -17.83 7.72
CA ASN A 168 11.63 -18.21 8.94
C ASN A 168 12.48 -17.07 9.51
N PHE A 169 12.65 -17.09 10.84
CA PHE A 169 13.71 -16.38 11.51
C PHE A 169 15.06 -17.01 11.15
N VAL A 170 16.03 -16.17 10.75
CA VAL A 170 17.39 -16.59 10.40
C VAL A 170 18.35 -15.83 11.30
N GLY A 171 18.94 -16.52 12.27
CA GLY A 171 19.97 -15.96 13.15
C GLY A 171 21.39 -16.28 12.68
N GLU A 172 22.35 -15.99 13.55
CA GLU A 172 23.76 -16.32 13.34
C GLU A 172 23.91 -17.84 13.24
N ARG A 173 24.48 -18.33 12.13
CA ARG A 173 24.81 -19.75 12.01
C ARG A 173 26.04 -20.01 12.87
N THR A 174 25.87 -20.73 13.96
CA THR A 174 27.00 -21.31 14.70
C THR A 174 27.69 -22.29 13.74
N LYS A 175 28.91 -21.95 13.29
CA LYS A 175 29.79 -22.90 12.61
C LYS A 175 30.47 -23.78 13.65
#